data_AF-A0A0N4VSP0-F1
#
_entry.id   AF-A0A0N4VSP0-F1
#
_cell.length_a   1.000
_cell.length_b   1.000
_cell.length_c   1.000
_cell.angle_alpha   90.00
_cell.angle_beta   90.00
_cell.angle_gamma   90.00
#
_symmetry.space_group_name_H-M   'P 1'
#
loop_
_entity.id
_entity.type
_entity.pdbx_description
1 polymer ?
#
loop_
_entity_poly.entity_id
_entity_poly.type
_entity_poly.pdbx_seq_one_letter_code
_entity_poly.pdbx_strand_id
1 'polypeptide(L)'
;LFPKEAADQQPSPSDADSAIESVKAAIATLTREYSKKEAAFQNDKKALLDENASLRDQLKKASEKWAIVEKNFKNLKATAQQANVDRERELVEHGKVLAEMQTEYAKEHQSLEATTEETAALTKIISQKDEMINHLKEREAQLICQVSTLSKEVKELTEKAYHVPSVQILKDELANLKVDHARELVEAVVKAKHAAQVEEQNRASAKIAELEEKTMILLETIAQSEESRKSASDAFLQSEREKAVLVEELCQLRRRHNGLDNSEPTIDDVVTRLQLLVTEIREKNPGVDIFALLGPDEEKIRLKDEYRDLKEECDHCKSRLEILTASNAHVAESMNGSREDTLGAVAKEFQTKIQNLISEHAKDRALYEKSTRDLHARISELEQREGRIVSEMRREMNTRISEMEAEMQKQRSRAIDVVAEKEREIDEARSVLASFHKEQMSAPADPSQAGKVTLSKRRSFEHKIYANRTCSTDGSSVSIPGANEPRNIFYEEELLKKERELQEVRSVSHHLDYRLREVEQAALVKELEHQKKTQAMSEEITKLQSRLSLLATGGEMEYLRNIFVQFIRSNNSSTKKNILKAMGMALRLSTNEMMVIDNK
;
A
#
# COMPACT_ATOMS: atom_id res chain seq x y z
N LEU A 1 -124.09 70.60 92.59
CA LEU A 1 -124.84 71.76 93.12
C LEU A 1 -125.74 72.27 92.00
N PHE A 2 -127.07 72.17 92.16
CA PHE A 2 -127.98 73.11 91.49
C PHE A 2 -127.75 74.50 92.11
N PRO A 3 -127.92 75.60 91.37
CA PRO A 3 -129.25 76.23 91.41
C PRO A 3 -129.70 77.05 90.18
N LYS A 4 -131.03 77.01 90.01
CA LYS A 4 -132.01 78.11 89.80
C LYS A 4 -132.13 78.85 88.45
N GLU A 5 -133.33 78.65 87.88
CA GLU A 5 -134.08 79.55 87.00
C GLU A 5 -134.37 80.92 87.62
N ALA A 6 -134.44 81.93 86.75
CA ALA A 6 -135.34 83.10 86.69
C ALA A 6 -134.68 84.12 85.74
N ALA A 7 -135.33 84.84 84.84
CA ALA A 7 -136.74 85.02 84.52
C ALA A 7 -136.86 85.52 83.07
N ASP A 8 -138.04 85.29 82.52
CA ASP A 8 -138.54 85.63 81.21
C ASP A 8 -138.62 87.15 80.99
N GLN A 9 -137.99 87.65 79.92
CA GLN A 9 -138.27 88.94 79.28
C GLN A 9 -138.24 88.72 77.78
N GLN A 10 -139.41 88.79 77.13
CA GLN A 10 -139.54 88.72 75.68
C GLN A 10 -138.76 89.88 75.01
N PRO A 11 -137.81 89.60 74.10
CA PRO A 11 -137.04 90.63 73.43
C PRO A 11 -137.73 91.08 72.13
N SER A 12 -137.69 92.40 71.94
CA SER A 12 -138.07 93.15 70.75
C SER A 12 -137.32 92.70 69.49
N PRO A 13 -137.91 92.88 68.28
CA PRO A 13 -137.42 92.34 67.00
C PRO A 13 -136.02 92.79 66.55
N SER A 14 -135.36 93.70 67.27
CA SER A 14 -133.97 94.14 67.00
C SER A 14 -132.89 93.17 67.52
N ASP A 15 -133.19 92.33 68.52
CA ASP A 15 -132.20 91.41 69.11
C ASP A 15 -132.07 90.10 68.32
N ALA A 16 -133.11 89.72 67.58
CA ALA A 16 -133.12 88.53 66.73
C ALA A 16 -132.15 88.68 65.53
N ASP A 17 -132.12 89.86 64.90
CA ASP A 17 -131.24 90.12 63.75
C ASP A 17 -129.75 90.11 64.14
N SER A 18 -129.41 90.67 65.31
CA SER A 18 -128.05 90.62 65.87
C SER A 18 -127.58 89.19 66.17
N ALA A 19 -128.45 88.36 66.77
CA ALA A 19 -128.15 86.95 67.04
C ALA A 19 -127.98 86.13 65.73
N ILE A 20 -128.82 86.40 64.72
CA ILE A 20 -128.73 85.77 63.40
C ILE A 20 -127.41 86.15 62.69
N GLU A 21 -126.98 87.41 62.77
CA GLU A 21 -125.68 87.84 62.22
C GLU A 21 -124.49 87.16 62.91
N SER A 22 -124.53 87.02 64.24
CA SER A 22 -123.49 86.29 65.00
C SER A 22 -123.40 84.82 64.59
N VAL A 23 -124.53 84.13 64.45
CA VAL A 23 -124.58 82.73 63.99
C VAL A 23 -124.08 82.61 62.55
N LYS A 24 -124.47 83.53 61.65
CA LYS A 24 -123.94 83.58 60.27
C LYS A 24 -122.43 83.78 60.26
N ALA A 25 -121.89 84.65 61.11
CA ALA A 25 -120.46 84.86 61.26
C ALA A 25 -119.73 83.61 61.81
N ALA A 26 -120.32 82.91 62.79
CA ALA A 26 -119.80 81.66 63.34
C ALA A 26 -119.79 80.53 62.29
N ILE A 27 -120.86 80.38 61.51
CA ILE A 27 -120.96 79.42 60.41
C ILE A 27 -119.93 79.75 59.31
N ALA A 28 -119.77 81.03 58.95
CA ALA A 28 -118.77 81.45 57.98
C ALA A 28 -117.34 81.13 58.46
N THR A 29 -117.08 81.30 59.77
CA THR A 29 -115.79 80.99 60.38
C THR A 29 -115.55 79.48 60.41
N LEU A 30 -116.53 78.69 60.84
CA LEU A 30 -116.47 77.22 60.81
C LEU A 30 -116.30 76.68 59.38
N THR A 31 -116.99 77.26 58.41
CA THR A 31 -116.86 76.88 56.99
C THR A 31 -115.46 77.21 56.48
N ARG A 32 -114.93 78.40 56.81
CA ARG A 32 -113.54 78.78 56.45
C ARG A 32 -112.52 77.87 57.10
N GLU A 33 -112.67 77.56 58.39
CA GLU A 33 -111.79 76.65 59.11
C GLU A 33 -111.91 75.21 58.59
N TYR A 34 -113.11 74.75 58.26
CA TYR A 34 -113.33 73.45 57.62
C TYR A 34 -112.67 73.38 56.24
N SER A 35 -112.91 74.37 55.37
CA SER A 35 -112.26 74.45 54.06
C SER A 35 -110.74 74.55 54.16
N LYS A 36 -110.21 75.26 55.18
CA LYS A 36 -108.78 75.34 55.45
C LYS A 36 -108.21 73.99 55.89
N LYS A 37 -108.89 73.27 56.79
CA LYS A 37 -108.50 71.92 57.23
C LYS A 37 -108.59 70.91 56.10
N GLU A 38 -109.64 70.97 55.28
CA GLU A 38 -109.79 70.10 54.11
C GLU A 38 -108.71 70.38 53.06
N ALA A 39 -108.42 71.65 52.76
CA ALA A 39 -107.34 72.01 51.86
C ALA A 39 -105.96 71.55 52.40
N ALA A 40 -105.72 71.69 53.70
CA ALA A 40 -104.51 71.17 54.35
C ALA A 40 -104.43 69.64 54.23
N PHE A 41 -105.53 68.92 54.51
CA PHE A 41 -105.59 67.47 54.37
C PHE A 41 -105.35 67.00 52.93
N GLN A 42 -105.94 67.67 51.93
CA GLN A 42 -105.71 67.34 50.51
C GLN A 42 -104.26 67.62 50.09
N ASN A 43 -103.66 68.72 50.58
CA ASN A 43 -102.25 69.02 50.34
C ASN A 43 -101.34 67.97 51.00
N ASP A 44 -101.59 67.58 52.24
CA ASP A 44 -100.82 66.55 52.95
C ASP A 44 -100.96 65.19 52.26
N LYS A 45 -102.18 64.81 51.85
CA LYS A 45 -102.42 63.58 51.09
C LYS A 45 -101.64 63.58 49.77
N LYS A 46 -101.63 64.71 49.05
CA LYS A 46 -100.86 64.86 47.81
C LYS A 46 -99.36 64.76 48.09
N ALA A 47 -98.85 65.47 49.09
CA ALA A 47 -97.45 65.44 49.48
C ALA A 47 -96.99 64.01 49.83
N LEU A 48 -97.80 63.26 50.60
CA LEU A 48 -97.52 61.87 50.94
C LEU A 48 -97.54 60.94 49.71
N LEU A 49 -98.44 61.16 48.75
CA LEU A 49 -98.46 60.38 47.51
C LEU A 49 -97.23 60.66 46.64
N ASP A 50 -96.83 61.92 46.53
CA ASP A 50 -95.64 62.34 45.78
C ASP A 50 -94.36 61.81 46.46
N GLU A 51 -94.28 61.85 47.79
CA GLU A 51 -93.19 61.26 48.56
C GLU A 51 -93.14 59.74 48.38
N ASN A 52 -94.28 59.05 48.45
CA ASN A 52 -94.34 57.60 48.25
C ASN A 52 -93.94 57.20 46.82
N ALA A 53 -94.34 57.98 45.82
CA ALA A 53 -93.91 57.79 44.43
C ALA A 53 -92.39 57.98 44.29
N SER A 54 -91.83 59.03 44.89
CA SER A 54 -90.39 59.29 44.92
C SER A 54 -89.61 58.16 45.61
N LEU A 55 -90.08 57.69 46.77
CA LEU A 55 -89.47 56.57 47.49
C LEU A 55 -89.51 55.27 46.69
N ARG A 56 -90.60 54.98 45.99
CA ARG A 56 -90.69 53.80 45.12
C ARG A 56 -89.72 53.87 43.95
N ASP A 57 -89.56 55.03 43.32
CA ASP A 57 -88.59 55.22 42.23
C ASP A 57 -87.14 55.10 42.74
N GLN A 58 -86.85 55.67 43.91
CA GLN A 58 -85.55 55.51 44.56
C GLN A 58 -85.25 54.05 44.91
N LEU A 59 -86.23 53.31 45.44
CA LEU A 59 -86.08 51.88 45.74
C LEU A 59 -85.83 51.06 44.47
N LYS A 60 -86.56 51.36 43.38
CA LYS A 60 -86.35 50.70 42.09
C LYS A 60 -84.94 50.96 41.54
N LYS A 61 -84.50 52.22 41.51
CA LYS A 61 -83.14 52.60 41.09
C LYS A 61 -82.07 51.95 41.96
N ALA A 62 -82.29 51.86 43.27
CA ALA A 62 -81.39 51.15 44.17
C ALA A 62 -81.33 49.65 43.87
N SER A 63 -82.47 49.01 43.59
CA SER A 63 -82.53 47.59 43.23
C SER A 63 -81.82 47.28 41.90
N GLU A 64 -81.97 48.13 40.88
CA GLU A 64 -81.29 47.98 39.58
C GLU A 64 -79.77 48.15 39.73
N LYS A 65 -79.33 49.17 40.49
CA LYS A 65 -77.91 49.35 40.83
C LYS A 65 -77.36 48.15 41.58
N TRP A 66 -78.10 47.60 42.53
CA TRP A 66 -77.69 46.43 43.30
C TRP A 66 -77.54 45.19 42.40
N ALA A 67 -78.49 44.95 41.49
CA ALA A 67 -78.41 43.84 40.52
C ALA A 67 -77.19 43.95 39.60
N ILE A 68 -76.83 45.16 39.15
CA ILE A 68 -75.62 45.40 38.35
C ILE A 68 -74.37 45.10 39.17
N VAL A 69 -74.31 45.59 40.41
CA VAL A 69 -73.18 45.34 41.33
C VAL A 69 -73.05 43.84 41.63
N GLU A 70 -74.17 43.14 41.86
CA GLU A 70 -74.16 41.70 42.11
C GLU A 70 -73.66 40.90 40.90
N LYS A 71 -74.10 41.27 39.69
CA LYS A 71 -73.59 40.66 38.44
C LYS A 71 -72.10 40.91 38.27
N ASN A 72 -71.64 42.15 38.48
CA ASN A 72 -70.22 42.50 38.40
C ASN A 72 -69.39 41.75 39.45
N PHE A 73 -69.92 41.61 40.67
CA PHE A 73 -69.26 40.85 41.73
C PHE A 73 -69.14 39.36 41.37
N LYS A 74 -70.19 38.75 40.82
CA LYS A 74 -70.14 37.35 40.33
C LYS A 74 -69.10 37.17 39.23
N ASN A 75 -69.05 38.11 38.27
CA ASN A 75 -68.05 38.09 37.20
C ASN A 75 -66.62 38.24 37.76
N LEU A 76 -66.38 39.23 38.61
CA LEU A 76 -65.07 39.45 39.25
C LEU A 76 -64.64 38.23 40.07
N LYS A 77 -65.58 37.60 40.80
CA LYS A 77 -65.31 36.37 41.55
C LYS A 77 -64.90 35.22 40.63
N ALA A 78 -65.60 35.02 39.52
CA ALA A 78 -65.26 33.98 38.55
C ALA A 78 -63.89 34.23 37.90
N THR A 79 -63.61 35.48 37.50
CA THR A 79 -62.30 35.87 36.95
C THR A 79 -61.18 35.66 37.97
N ALA A 80 -61.40 36.02 39.24
CA ALA A 80 -60.41 35.80 40.31
C ALA A 80 -60.17 34.30 40.59
N GLN A 81 -61.21 33.46 40.52
CA GLN A 81 -61.07 32.01 40.64
C GLN A 81 -60.26 31.42 39.48
N GLN A 82 -60.55 31.84 38.25
CA GLN A 82 -59.81 31.39 37.07
C GLN A 82 -58.33 31.79 37.14
N ALA A 83 -58.05 33.05 37.51
CA ALA A 83 -56.68 33.52 37.70
C ALA A 83 -55.92 32.73 38.78
N ASN A 84 -56.58 32.28 39.85
CA ASN A 84 -55.98 31.41 40.85
C ASN A 84 -55.66 30.01 40.28
N VAL A 85 -56.57 29.42 39.51
CA VAL A 85 -56.33 28.11 38.87
C VAL A 85 -55.18 28.19 37.87
N ASP A 86 -55.11 29.25 37.07
CA ASP A 86 -54.02 29.43 36.11
C ASP A 86 -52.69 29.66 36.83
N ARG A 87 -52.67 30.47 37.90
CA ARG A 87 -51.48 30.63 38.76
C ARG A 87 -51.01 29.31 39.39
N GLU A 88 -51.94 28.46 39.85
CA GLU A 88 -51.60 27.14 40.39
C GLU A 88 -51.01 26.22 39.31
N ARG A 89 -51.54 26.27 38.09
CA ARG A 89 -51.00 25.52 36.95
C ARG A 89 -49.58 25.99 36.60
N GLU A 90 -49.37 27.29 36.51
CA GLU A 90 -48.06 27.89 36.26
C GLU A 90 -47.04 27.50 37.35
N LEU A 91 -47.43 27.51 38.62
CA LEU A 91 -46.56 27.06 39.72
C LEU A 91 -46.17 25.58 39.59
N VAL A 92 -47.09 24.72 39.16
CA VAL A 92 -46.79 23.31 38.90
C VAL A 92 -45.85 23.15 37.71
N GLU A 93 -46.06 23.90 36.63
CA GLU A 93 -45.20 23.88 35.45
C GLU A 93 -43.78 24.38 35.78
N HIS A 94 -43.66 25.50 36.50
CA HIS A 94 -42.37 26.00 37.00
C HIS A 94 -41.68 24.99 37.92
N GLY A 95 -42.44 24.29 38.78
CA GLY A 95 -41.90 23.22 39.61
C GLY A 95 -41.32 22.06 38.79
N LYS A 96 -41.97 21.67 37.69
CA LYS A 96 -41.45 20.64 36.77
C LYS A 96 -40.17 21.10 36.08
N VAL A 97 -40.14 22.30 35.52
CA VAL A 97 -38.94 22.87 34.87
C VAL A 97 -37.78 22.96 35.86
N LEU A 98 -38.04 23.36 37.10
CA LEU A 98 -37.01 23.43 38.14
C LEU A 98 -36.46 22.03 38.48
N ALA A 99 -37.32 21.02 38.57
CA ALA A 99 -36.90 19.63 38.82
C ALA A 99 -36.11 19.04 37.64
N GLU A 100 -36.52 19.32 36.41
CA GLU A 100 -35.79 18.94 35.20
C GLU A 100 -34.41 19.61 35.16
N MET A 101 -34.33 20.92 35.39
CA MET A 101 -33.07 21.67 35.44
C MET A 101 -32.14 21.16 36.55
N GLN A 102 -32.67 20.85 37.74
CA GLN A 102 -31.88 20.23 38.81
C GLN A 102 -31.36 18.84 38.42
N THR A 103 -32.16 18.05 37.71
CA THR A 103 -31.76 16.73 37.23
C THR A 103 -30.69 16.83 36.15
N GLU A 104 -30.83 17.75 35.19
CA GLU A 104 -29.83 18.01 34.16
C GLU A 104 -28.53 18.53 34.78
N TYR A 105 -28.60 19.49 35.70
CA TYR A 105 -27.44 19.99 36.43
C TYR A 105 -26.70 18.87 37.17
N ALA A 106 -27.43 17.99 37.88
CA ALA A 106 -26.82 16.86 38.57
C ALA A 106 -26.12 15.88 37.60
N LYS A 107 -26.73 15.60 36.44
CA LYS A 107 -26.12 14.76 35.39
C LYS A 107 -24.89 15.43 34.77
N GLU A 108 -24.97 16.72 34.47
CA GLU A 108 -23.86 17.49 33.92
C GLU A 108 -22.70 17.55 34.90
N HIS A 109 -22.97 17.79 36.18
CA HIS A 109 -21.96 17.77 37.24
C HIS A 109 -21.26 16.42 37.34
N GLN A 110 -22.02 15.30 37.34
CA GLN A 110 -21.45 13.96 37.36
C GLN A 110 -20.60 13.66 36.11
N SER A 111 -21.06 14.08 34.94
CA SER A 111 -20.30 13.94 33.69
C SER A 111 -19.02 14.78 33.72
N LEU A 112 -19.09 15.99 34.27
CA LEU A 112 -17.93 16.86 34.42
C LEU A 112 -16.92 16.24 35.39
N GLU A 113 -17.35 15.76 36.56
CA GLU A 113 -16.47 15.05 37.50
C GLU A 113 -15.81 13.83 36.84
N ALA A 114 -16.57 12.98 36.15
CA ALA A 114 -16.01 11.82 35.45
C ALA A 114 -14.96 12.20 34.40
N THR A 115 -15.23 13.23 33.58
CA THR A 115 -14.26 13.72 32.60
C THR A 115 -13.03 14.35 33.28
N THR A 116 -13.18 15.06 34.40
CA THR A 116 -12.05 15.61 35.16
C THR A 116 -11.17 14.52 35.76
N GLU A 117 -11.76 13.42 36.26
CA GLU A 117 -11.03 12.25 36.77
C GLU A 117 -10.25 11.55 35.64
N GLU A 118 -10.88 11.33 34.49
CA GLU A 118 -10.22 10.78 33.30
C GLU A 118 -9.07 11.68 32.84
N THR A 119 -9.28 13.00 32.80
CA THR A 119 -8.25 13.97 32.41
C THR A 119 -7.08 13.93 33.39
N ALA A 120 -7.34 13.88 34.71
CA ALA A 120 -6.30 13.77 35.73
C ALA A 120 -5.50 12.46 35.61
N ALA A 121 -6.17 11.35 35.31
CA ALA A 121 -5.53 10.06 35.07
C ALA A 121 -4.61 10.12 33.82
N LEU A 122 -5.09 10.72 32.73
CA LEU A 122 -4.31 10.92 31.51
C LEU A 122 -3.11 11.84 31.76
N THR A 123 -3.29 12.96 32.47
CA THR A 123 -2.18 13.86 32.85
C THR A 123 -1.09 13.11 33.63
N LYS A 124 -1.48 12.23 34.56
CA LYS A 124 -0.52 11.39 35.30
C LYS A 124 0.23 10.40 34.41
N ILE A 125 -0.45 9.80 33.43
CA ILE A 125 0.19 8.91 32.45
C ILE A 125 1.18 9.71 31.60
N ILE A 126 0.80 10.91 31.15
CA ILE A 126 1.67 11.80 30.37
C ILE A 126 2.93 12.15 31.18
N SER A 127 2.79 12.57 32.44
CA SER A 127 3.95 12.90 33.27
C SER A 127 4.90 11.71 33.46
N GLN A 128 4.35 10.51 33.67
CA GLN A 128 5.16 9.28 33.75
C GLN A 128 5.89 8.96 32.44
N LYS A 129 5.25 9.21 31.29
CA LYS A 129 5.88 9.02 29.97
C LYS A 129 6.97 10.06 29.74
N ASP A 130 6.76 11.31 30.14
CA ASP A 130 7.78 12.36 30.05
C ASP A 130 9.01 12.04 30.91
N GLU A 131 8.81 11.55 32.14
CA GLU A 131 9.90 11.06 33.01
C GLU A 131 10.67 9.91 32.33
N MET A 132 9.97 8.94 31.75
CA MET A 132 10.60 7.84 31.01
C MET A 132 11.38 8.32 29.79
N ILE A 133 10.84 9.28 29.03
CA ILE A 133 11.53 9.89 27.88
C ILE A 133 12.80 10.60 28.33
N ASN A 134 12.77 11.33 29.45
CA ASN A 134 13.94 12.00 29.99
C ASN A 134 15.02 10.99 30.40
N HIS A 135 14.65 9.90 31.08
CA HIS A 135 15.59 8.83 31.39
C HIS A 135 16.21 8.17 30.15
N LEU A 136 15.40 7.96 29.10
CA LEU A 136 15.91 7.43 27.83
C LEU A 136 16.89 8.39 27.15
N LYS A 137 16.60 9.70 27.15
CA LYS A 137 17.51 10.74 26.63
C LYS A 137 18.83 10.79 27.40
N GLU A 138 18.78 10.69 28.72
CA GLU A 138 19.99 10.61 29.56
C GLU A 138 20.82 9.36 29.23
N ARG A 139 20.16 8.20 29.07
CA ARG A 139 20.82 6.94 28.70
C ARG A 139 21.44 7.03 27.31
N GLU A 140 20.74 7.62 26.35
CA GLU A 140 21.22 7.86 24.99
C GLU A 140 22.47 8.75 25.01
N ALA A 141 22.43 9.88 25.74
CA ALA A 141 23.59 10.76 25.89
C ALA A 141 24.80 10.02 26.50
N GLN A 142 24.57 9.18 27.51
CA GLN A 142 25.63 8.34 28.09
C GLN A 142 26.22 7.35 27.08
N LEU A 143 25.39 6.69 26.27
CA LEU A 143 25.84 5.78 25.23
C LEU A 143 26.63 6.50 24.14
N ILE A 144 26.18 7.69 23.72
CA ILE A 144 26.90 8.53 22.75
C ILE A 144 28.29 8.88 23.30
N CYS A 145 28.39 9.28 24.57
CA CYS A 145 29.67 9.53 25.22
C CYS A 145 30.57 8.28 25.24
N GLN A 146 30.02 7.10 25.57
CA GLN A 146 30.78 5.84 25.58
C GLN A 146 31.29 5.44 24.18
N VAL A 147 30.45 5.58 23.15
CA VAL A 147 30.84 5.32 21.76
C VAL A 147 31.92 6.28 21.32
N SER A 148 31.80 7.56 21.67
CA SER A 148 32.83 8.58 21.43
C SER A 148 34.17 8.22 22.07
N THR A 149 34.17 7.78 23.34
CA THR A 149 35.41 7.39 24.05
C THR A 149 36.03 6.13 23.45
N LEU A 150 35.23 5.10 23.18
CA LEU A 150 35.72 3.86 22.57
C LEU A 150 36.24 4.10 21.14
N SER A 151 35.58 4.97 20.37
CA SER A 151 36.03 5.35 19.03
C SER A 151 37.40 6.05 19.07
N LYS A 152 37.63 6.94 20.05
CA LYS A 152 38.94 7.56 20.27
C LYS A 152 40.00 6.53 20.63
N GLU A 153 39.69 5.61 21.56
CA GLU A 153 40.61 4.56 21.99
C GLU A 153 40.97 3.62 20.83
N VAL A 154 40.00 3.21 20.02
CA VAL A 154 40.24 2.42 18.81
C VAL A 154 41.14 3.18 17.85
N LYS A 155 40.90 4.47 17.60
CA LYS A 155 41.77 5.28 16.73
C LYS A 155 43.21 5.32 17.25
N GLU A 156 43.40 5.60 18.54
CA GLU A 156 44.74 5.63 19.16
C GLU A 156 45.43 4.27 19.10
N LEU A 157 44.71 3.17 19.37
CA LEU A 157 45.27 1.82 19.28
C LEU A 157 45.63 1.45 17.83
N THR A 158 44.81 1.87 16.85
CA THR A 158 45.14 1.66 15.44
C THR A 158 46.39 2.44 15.03
N GLU A 159 46.51 3.73 15.40
CA GLU A 159 47.71 4.53 15.13
C GLU A 159 48.96 3.93 15.80
N LYS A 160 48.85 3.52 17.06
CA LYS A 160 49.94 2.81 17.76
C LYS A 160 50.32 1.51 17.04
N ALA A 161 49.34 0.73 16.56
CA ALA A 161 49.58 -0.49 15.79
C ALA A 161 50.28 -0.22 14.44
N TYR A 162 49.96 0.89 13.76
CA TYR A 162 50.66 1.32 12.54
C TYR A 162 52.14 1.65 12.79
N HIS A 163 52.47 2.15 13.98
CA HIS A 163 53.84 2.50 14.35
C HIS A 163 54.62 1.38 15.04
N VAL A 164 54.03 0.19 15.21
CA VAL A 164 54.80 -0.97 15.72
C VAL A 164 55.78 -1.41 14.63
N PRO A 165 57.10 -1.42 14.89
CA PRO A 165 58.11 -1.75 13.88
C PRO A 165 57.87 -3.10 13.21
N SER A 166 57.37 -4.10 13.94
CA SER A 166 57.04 -5.41 13.37
C SER A 166 55.90 -5.37 12.35
N VAL A 167 54.89 -4.51 12.53
CA VAL A 167 53.79 -4.37 11.57
C VAL A 167 54.26 -3.65 10.31
N GLN A 168 55.12 -2.64 10.46
CA GLN A 168 55.73 -1.96 9.32
C GLN A 168 56.67 -2.88 8.53
N ILE A 169 57.51 -3.65 9.23
CA ILE A 169 58.38 -4.66 8.62
C ILE A 169 57.55 -5.70 7.86
N LEU A 170 56.47 -6.24 8.44
CA LEU A 170 55.59 -7.19 7.75
C LEU A 170 54.90 -6.58 6.53
N LYS A 171 54.55 -5.29 6.55
CA LYS A 171 54.01 -4.59 5.38
C LYS A 171 55.05 -4.44 4.28
N ASP A 172 56.28 -4.07 4.63
CA ASP A 172 57.37 -3.90 3.69
C ASP A 172 57.79 -5.26 3.11
N GLU A 173 57.83 -6.32 3.92
CA GLU A 173 58.03 -7.71 3.49
C GLU A 173 56.91 -8.16 2.54
N LEU A 174 55.65 -7.86 2.83
CA LEU A 174 54.54 -8.20 1.93
C LEU A 174 54.60 -7.42 0.61
N ALA A 175 55.02 -6.14 0.65
CA ALA A 175 55.20 -5.33 -0.54
C ALA A 175 56.34 -5.89 -1.41
N ASN A 176 57.47 -6.23 -0.80
CA ASN A 176 58.60 -6.86 -1.49
C ASN A 176 58.21 -8.21 -2.07
N LEU A 177 57.50 -9.06 -1.32
CA LEU A 177 57.03 -10.36 -1.79
C LEU A 177 56.10 -10.24 -3.00
N LYS A 178 55.23 -9.22 -3.03
CA LYS A 178 54.37 -8.94 -4.19
C LYS A 178 55.19 -8.55 -5.43
N VAL A 179 56.22 -7.72 -5.25
CA VAL A 179 57.12 -7.30 -6.34
C VAL A 179 57.93 -8.49 -6.86
N ASP A 180 58.47 -9.31 -5.97
CA ASP A 180 59.25 -10.49 -6.33
C ASP A 180 58.38 -11.54 -7.04
N HIS A 181 57.16 -11.80 -6.54
CA HIS A 181 56.22 -12.70 -7.21
C HIS A 181 55.81 -12.20 -8.60
N ALA A 182 55.58 -10.90 -8.76
CA ALA A 182 55.30 -10.31 -10.07
C ALA A 182 56.48 -10.48 -11.04
N ARG A 183 57.73 -10.35 -10.55
CA ARG A 183 58.95 -10.58 -11.33
C ARG A 183 59.08 -12.04 -11.75
N GLU A 184 58.89 -12.98 -10.82
CA GLU A 184 58.93 -14.42 -11.07
C GLU A 184 57.88 -14.84 -12.12
N LEU A 185 56.68 -14.26 -12.06
CA LEU A 185 55.62 -14.54 -13.02
C LEU A 185 55.99 -14.07 -14.43
N VAL A 186 56.61 -12.89 -14.56
CA VAL A 186 57.14 -12.40 -15.85
C VAL A 186 58.25 -13.30 -16.36
N GLU A 187 59.20 -13.71 -15.52
CA GLU A 187 60.27 -14.64 -15.92
C GLU A 187 59.72 -16.01 -16.35
N ALA A 188 58.73 -16.54 -15.65
CA ALA A 188 58.07 -17.81 -16.00
C ALA A 188 57.38 -17.70 -17.37
N VAL A 189 56.68 -16.59 -17.64
CA VAL A 189 56.05 -16.34 -18.94
C VAL A 189 57.09 -16.25 -20.06
N VAL A 190 58.22 -15.56 -19.83
CA VAL A 190 59.30 -15.46 -20.83
C VAL A 190 59.91 -16.83 -21.10
N LYS A 191 60.19 -17.62 -20.05
CA LYS A 191 60.71 -19.00 -20.20
C LYS A 191 59.74 -19.90 -20.95
N ALA A 192 58.45 -19.81 -20.65
CA ALA A 192 57.41 -20.58 -21.35
C ALA A 192 57.32 -20.20 -22.84
N LYS A 193 57.39 -18.90 -23.17
CA LYS A 193 57.43 -18.42 -24.57
C LYS A 193 58.65 -18.94 -25.31
N HIS A 194 59.83 -18.90 -24.67
CA HIS A 194 61.05 -19.42 -25.29
C HIS A 194 60.99 -20.92 -25.51
N ALA A 195 60.48 -21.69 -24.54
CA ALA A 195 60.28 -23.13 -24.68
C ALA A 195 59.32 -23.48 -25.84
N ALA A 196 58.19 -22.78 -25.95
CA ALA A 196 57.24 -22.96 -27.04
C ALA A 196 57.85 -22.63 -28.41
N GLN A 197 58.68 -21.57 -28.48
CA GLN A 197 59.38 -21.21 -29.71
C GLN A 197 60.41 -22.26 -30.13
N VAL A 198 61.16 -22.84 -29.18
CA VAL A 198 62.10 -23.93 -29.45
C VAL A 198 61.36 -25.20 -29.90
N GLU A 199 60.22 -25.51 -29.29
CA GLU A 199 59.39 -26.66 -29.68
C GLU A 199 58.83 -26.50 -31.11
N GLU A 200 58.38 -25.30 -31.46
CA GLU A 200 57.92 -24.97 -32.82
C GLU A 200 59.05 -25.04 -33.84
N GLN A 201 60.25 -24.54 -33.49
CA GLN A 201 61.43 -24.65 -34.33
C GLN A 201 61.83 -26.12 -34.55
N ASN A 202 61.75 -26.96 -33.52
CA ASN A 202 61.99 -28.39 -33.64
C ASN A 202 60.94 -29.09 -34.51
N ARG A 203 59.65 -28.73 -34.40
CA ARG A 203 58.59 -29.24 -35.29
C ARG A 203 58.84 -28.85 -36.74
N ALA A 204 59.19 -27.59 -37.00
CA ALA A 204 59.52 -27.12 -38.34
C ALA A 204 60.74 -27.87 -38.91
N SER A 205 61.79 -28.05 -38.12
CA SER A 205 62.98 -28.80 -38.53
C SER A 205 62.66 -30.28 -38.81
N ALA A 206 61.85 -30.93 -37.96
CA ALA A 206 61.41 -32.30 -38.19
C ALA A 206 60.57 -32.41 -39.46
N LYS A 207 59.73 -31.41 -39.75
CA LYS A 207 58.94 -31.37 -40.99
C LYS A 207 59.82 -31.22 -42.23
N ILE A 208 60.86 -30.39 -42.15
CA ILE A 208 61.84 -30.24 -43.23
C ILE A 208 62.55 -31.57 -43.46
N ALA A 209 63.03 -32.25 -42.41
CA ALA A 209 63.67 -33.55 -42.54
C ALA A 209 62.74 -34.62 -43.18
N GLU A 210 61.46 -34.65 -42.79
CA GLU A 210 60.46 -35.54 -43.41
C GLU A 210 60.25 -35.22 -44.91
N LEU A 211 60.23 -33.94 -45.27
CA LEU A 211 60.12 -33.51 -46.67
C LEU A 211 61.37 -33.86 -47.48
N GLU A 212 62.56 -33.72 -46.89
CA GLU A 212 63.83 -34.12 -47.48
C GLU A 212 63.92 -35.63 -47.71
N GLU A 213 63.43 -36.45 -46.78
CA GLU A 213 63.33 -37.90 -46.95
C GLU A 213 62.38 -38.27 -48.08
N LYS A 214 61.20 -37.63 -48.15
CA LYS A 214 60.24 -37.86 -49.23
C LYS A 214 60.78 -37.45 -50.60
N THR A 215 61.48 -36.31 -50.70
CA THR A 215 62.12 -35.91 -51.95
C THR A 215 63.25 -36.86 -52.33
N MET A 216 64.02 -37.37 -51.37
CA MET A 216 65.03 -38.40 -51.63
C MET A 216 64.40 -39.68 -52.20
N ILE A 217 63.33 -40.19 -51.59
CA ILE A 217 62.61 -41.38 -52.09
C ILE A 217 62.02 -41.14 -53.48
N LEU A 218 61.44 -39.97 -53.74
CA LEU A 218 60.94 -39.60 -55.07
C LEU A 218 62.07 -39.52 -56.11
N LEU A 219 63.21 -38.93 -55.76
CA LEU A 219 64.39 -38.88 -56.63
C LEU A 219 64.91 -40.28 -56.96
N GLU A 220 64.96 -41.18 -55.97
CA GLU A 220 65.33 -42.58 -56.18
C GLU A 220 64.33 -43.30 -57.10
N THR A 221 63.02 -43.09 -56.89
CA THR A 221 61.97 -43.65 -57.75
C THR A 221 62.06 -43.11 -59.17
N ILE A 222 62.33 -41.81 -59.34
CA ILE A 222 62.55 -41.19 -60.66
C ILE A 222 63.79 -41.81 -61.30
N ALA A 223 64.90 -41.96 -60.58
CA ALA A 223 66.11 -42.58 -61.09
C ALA A 223 65.86 -44.03 -61.57
N GLN A 224 65.14 -44.84 -60.79
CA GLN A 224 64.73 -46.20 -61.19
C GLN A 224 63.79 -46.19 -62.41
N SER A 225 62.87 -45.23 -62.47
CA SER A 225 61.98 -45.07 -63.63
C SER A 225 62.73 -44.62 -64.89
N GLU A 226 63.75 -43.78 -64.73
CA GLU A 226 64.64 -43.31 -65.78
C GLU A 226 65.52 -44.44 -66.30
N GLU A 227 66.05 -45.28 -65.41
CA GLU A 227 66.78 -46.49 -65.77
C GLU A 227 65.89 -47.48 -66.51
N SER A 228 64.66 -47.70 -66.02
CA SER A 228 63.66 -48.53 -66.68
C SER A 228 63.26 -47.96 -68.05
N ARG A 229 63.08 -46.64 -68.15
CA ARG A 229 62.79 -45.93 -69.41
C ARG A 229 63.96 -46.01 -70.38
N LYS A 230 65.19 -45.89 -69.90
CA LYS A 230 66.40 -46.05 -70.72
C LYS A 230 66.53 -47.48 -71.21
N SER A 231 66.32 -48.49 -70.37
CA SER A 231 66.29 -49.89 -70.77
C SER A 231 65.20 -50.17 -71.81
N ALA A 232 63.99 -49.62 -71.61
CA ALA A 232 62.91 -49.70 -72.58
C ALA A 232 63.23 -48.95 -73.88
N SER A 233 63.90 -47.80 -73.81
CA SER A 233 64.38 -47.04 -74.97
C SER A 233 65.46 -47.80 -75.72
N ASP A 234 66.39 -48.46 -75.04
CA ASP A 234 67.44 -49.29 -75.65
C ASP A 234 66.82 -50.53 -76.31
N ALA A 235 65.84 -51.18 -75.66
CA ALA A 235 65.05 -52.27 -76.23
C ALA A 235 64.20 -51.80 -77.42
N PHE A 236 63.61 -50.60 -77.34
CA PHE A 236 62.93 -49.97 -78.46
C PHE A 236 63.90 -49.66 -79.59
N LEU A 237 65.12 -49.20 -79.31
CA LEU A 237 66.13 -48.92 -80.33
C LEU A 237 66.60 -50.21 -81.01
N GLN A 238 66.70 -51.31 -80.26
CA GLN A 238 66.91 -52.65 -80.83
C GLN A 238 65.72 -53.06 -81.71
N SER A 239 64.50 -52.92 -81.21
CA SER A 239 63.27 -53.19 -81.97
C SER A 239 63.09 -52.25 -83.17
N GLU A 240 63.58 -51.00 -83.13
CA GLU A 240 63.61 -50.05 -84.24
C GLU A 240 64.70 -50.40 -85.23
N ARG A 241 65.83 -50.97 -84.82
CA ARG A 241 66.80 -51.53 -85.77
C ARG A 241 66.22 -52.75 -86.47
N GLU A 242 65.58 -53.65 -85.72
CA GLU A 242 64.86 -54.81 -86.28
C GLU A 242 63.70 -54.36 -87.15
N LYS A 243 62.91 -53.39 -86.71
CA LYS A 243 61.83 -52.77 -87.47
C LYS A 243 62.37 -51.98 -88.64
N ALA A 244 63.52 -51.31 -88.58
CA ALA A 244 64.14 -50.64 -89.72
C ALA A 244 64.55 -51.68 -90.76
N VAL A 245 65.02 -52.85 -90.35
CA VAL A 245 65.19 -54.00 -91.25
C VAL A 245 63.82 -54.44 -91.81
N LEU A 246 62.80 -54.63 -90.96
CA LEU A 246 61.44 -54.99 -91.39
C LEU A 246 60.71 -53.88 -92.15
N VAL A 247 61.13 -52.62 -92.06
CA VAL A 247 60.61 -51.41 -92.74
C VAL A 247 61.44 -51.12 -93.96
N GLU A 248 62.68 -51.56 -94.07
CA GLU A 248 63.35 -51.72 -95.35
C GLU A 248 62.58 -52.77 -96.17
N GLU A 249 62.21 -53.90 -95.54
CA GLU A 249 61.34 -54.94 -96.11
C GLU A 249 59.90 -54.44 -96.35
N LEU A 250 59.31 -53.71 -95.40
CA LEU A 250 57.97 -53.15 -95.54
C LEU A 250 57.95 -51.90 -96.40
N CYS A 251 59.02 -51.12 -96.59
CA CYS A 251 59.12 -50.03 -97.58
C CYS A 251 59.34 -50.60 -98.97
N GLN A 252 59.94 -51.79 -99.10
CA GLN A 252 59.81 -52.58 -100.33
C GLN A 252 58.33 -52.98 -100.57
N LEU A 253 57.54 -53.23 -99.51
CA LEU A 253 56.10 -53.55 -99.60
C LEU A 253 55.14 -52.35 -99.60
N ARG A 254 55.53 -51.18 -99.09
CA ARG A 254 54.72 -49.97 -98.88
C ARG A 254 55.07 -48.89 -99.90
N ARG A 255 56.20 -49.01 -100.61
CA ARG A 255 56.31 -48.53 -102.01
C ARG A 255 55.21 -49.14 -102.89
N ARG A 256 54.62 -50.29 -102.51
CA ARG A 256 53.46 -50.87 -103.20
C ARG A 256 52.10 -50.38 -102.67
N HIS A 257 52.06 -49.60 -101.60
CA HIS A 257 50.79 -49.26 -100.96
C HIS A 257 50.91 -47.97 -100.15
N ASN A 258 50.84 -46.83 -100.86
CA ASN A 258 50.39 -45.56 -100.28
C ASN A 258 49.18 -45.83 -99.37
N GLY A 259 49.06 -45.27 -98.17
CA GLY A 259 49.24 -43.86 -97.83
C GLY A 259 47.84 -43.27 -97.74
N LEU A 260 47.36 -43.00 -96.52
CA LEU A 260 46.58 -41.81 -96.15
C LEU A 260 46.02 -41.88 -94.73
N ASP A 261 46.11 -40.71 -94.11
CA ASP A 261 45.66 -40.28 -92.79
C ASP A 261 44.14 -40.38 -92.60
N ASN A 262 43.71 -40.35 -91.33
CA ASN A 262 42.40 -39.84 -90.94
C ASN A 262 42.55 -38.99 -89.67
N SER A 263 42.15 -37.73 -89.77
CA SER A 263 41.93 -36.79 -88.66
C SER A 263 40.42 -36.62 -88.40
N GLU A 264 40.04 -36.56 -87.13
CA GLU A 264 38.66 -36.45 -86.60
C GLU A 264 38.12 -35.00 -86.50
N PRO A 265 36.80 -34.77 -86.58
CA PRO A 265 36.17 -33.43 -86.59
C PRO A 265 35.67 -32.95 -85.21
N THR A 266 35.46 -31.63 -85.11
CA THR A 266 35.26 -30.84 -83.88
C THR A 266 33.80 -30.39 -83.63
N ILE A 267 33.58 -29.92 -82.40
CA ILE A 267 32.34 -29.58 -81.64
C ILE A 267 31.23 -28.78 -82.37
N ASP A 268 31.51 -28.13 -83.50
CA ASP A 268 30.50 -27.39 -84.27
C ASP A 268 29.42 -28.33 -84.85
N ASP A 269 29.79 -29.59 -85.08
CA ASP A 269 28.90 -30.67 -85.55
C ASP A 269 27.82 -31.11 -84.54
N VAL A 270 27.93 -30.69 -83.27
CA VAL A 270 26.98 -31.05 -82.19
C VAL A 270 25.88 -30.00 -82.06
N VAL A 271 26.21 -28.72 -82.24
CA VAL A 271 25.28 -27.59 -82.12
C VAL A 271 24.29 -27.59 -83.29
N THR A 272 24.77 -27.87 -84.50
CA THR A 272 23.94 -27.98 -85.70
C THR A 272 22.93 -29.13 -85.59
N ARG A 273 23.29 -30.20 -84.86
CA ARG A 273 22.43 -31.37 -84.61
C ARG A 273 21.27 -31.06 -83.66
N LEU A 274 21.50 -30.20 -82.68
CA LEU A 274 20.53 -29.85 -81.64
C LEU A 274 19.47 -28.86 -82.16
N GLN A 275 19.89 -27.94 -83.02
CA GLN A 275 18.97 -27.01 -83.71
C GLN A 275 18.03 -27.75 -84.67
N LEU A 276 18.54 -28.78 -85.38
CA LEU A 276 17.75 -29.61 -86.29
C LEU A 276 16.64 -30.40 -85.56
N LEU A 277 16.92 -30.90 -84.35
CA LEU A 277 15.94 -31.63 -83.53
C LEU A 277 14.82 -30.73 -82.99
N VAL A 278 15.12 -29.48 -82.63
CA VAL A 278 14.11 -28.51 -82.17
C VAL A 278 13.16 -28.14 -83.31
N THR A 279 13.67 -28.01 -84.54
CA THR A 279 12.82 -27.82 -85.72
C THR A 279 11.98 -29.06 -86.04
N GLU A 280 12.55 -30.26 -85.90
CA GLU A 280 11.84 -31.52 -86.19
C GLU A 280 10.70 -31.80 -85.20
N ILE A 281 10.85 -31.42 -83.92
CA ILE A 281 9.78 -31.54 -82.90
C ILE A 281 8.63 -30.57 -83.20
N ARG A 282 8.94 -29.36 -83.68
CA ARG A 282 7.94 -28.34 -84.02
C ARG A 282 7.15 -28.69 -85.29
N GLU A 283 7.75 -29.42 -86.23
CA GLU A 283 7.06 -29.95 -87.42
C GLU A 283 6.18 -31.16 -87.12
N LYS A 284 6.64 -32.08 -86.25
CA LYS A 284 5.90 -33.33 -85.96
C LYS A 284 4.77 -33.18 -84.95
N ASN A 285 4.77 -32.14 -84.11
CA ASN A 285 3.70 -31.87 -83.15
C ASN A 285 3.44 -30.36 -82.98
N PRO A 286 2.63 -29.73 -83.85
CA PRO A 286 2.39 -28.28 -83.81
C PRO A 286 1.50 -27.80 -82.64
N GLY A 287 1.02 -28.71 -81.78
CA GLY A 287 0.20 -28.40 -80.60
C GLY A 287 0.95 -28.41 -79.26
N VAL A 288 2.26 -28.68 -79.24
CA VAL A 288 3.04 -28.72 -78.00
C VAL A 288 3.57 -27.33 -77.69
N ASP A 289 2.93 -26.67 -76.72
CA ASP A 289 3.44 -25.42 -76.15
C ASP A 289 4.66 -25.72 -75.27
N ILE A 290 5.85 -25.41 -75.80
CA ILE A 290 7.13 -25.63 -75.12
C ILE A 290 7.18 -24.83 -73.80
N PHE A 291 6.37 -23.78 -73.64
CA PHE A 291 6.26 -23.02 -72.38
C PHE A 291 5.38 -23.70 -71.32
N ALA A 292 4.46 -24.59 -71.70
CA ALA A 292 3.66 -25.37 -70.75
C ALA A 292 4.49 -26.47 -70.03
N LEU A 293 5.64 -26.87 -70.59
CA LEU A 293 6.58 -27.80 -69.96
C LEU A 293 7.44 -27.16 -68.85
N LEU A 294 7.42 -25.82 -68.72
CA LEU A 294 8.20 -25.04 -67.75
C LEU A 294 7.39 -24.56 -66.52
N GLY A 295 6.05 -24.75 -66.49
CA GLY A 295 5.16 -24.47 -65.33
C GLY A 295 4.71 -23.00 -65.15
N PRO A 296 3.60 -22.71 -64.41
CA PRO A 296 3.10 -21.34 -64.20
C PRO A 296 3.82 -20.58 -63.07
N ASP A 297 3.91 -19.26 -63.23
CA ASP A 297 4.64 -18.30 -62.40
C ASP A 297 3.99 -18.04 -61.02
N GLU A 298 4.70 -18.35 -59.94
CA GLU A 298 4.24 -18.28 -58.54
C GLU A 298 3.88 -16.87 -58.06
N GLU A 299 4.50 -15.82 -58.61
CA GLU A 299 4.23 -14.43 -58.19
C GLU A 299 2.84 -13.94 -58.60
N LYS A 300 2.31 -14.43 -59.72
CA LYS A 300 1.00 -14.03 -60.24
C LYS A 300 -0.17 -14.56 -59.42
N ILE A 301 0.04 -15.66 -58.70
CA ILE A 301 -0.98 -16.27 -57.82
C ILE A 301 -1.11 -15.44 -56.52
N ARG A 302 0.02 -15.06 -55.92
CA ARG A 302 0.03 -14.25 -54.68
C ARG A 302 -0.70 -12.90 -54.81
N LEU A 303 -0.48 -12.17 -55.91
CA LEU A 303 -1.14 -10.88 -56.13
C LEU A 303 -2.68 -10.97 -56.23
N LYS A 304 -3.19 -12.13 -56.63
CA LYS A 304 -4.64 -12.32 -56.83
C LYS A 304 -5.37 -12.57 -55.51
N ASP A 305 -4.69 -13.16 -54.53
CA ASP A 305 -5.25 -13.41 -53.20
C ASP A 305 -5.31 -12.11 -52.38
N GLU A 306 -4.28 -11.27 -52.45
CA GLU A 306 -4.23 -9.99 -51.71
C GLU A 306 -5.34 -9.00 -52.14
N TYR A 307 -5.71 -9.01 -53.42
CA TYR A 307 -6.81 -8.19 -53.94
C TYR A 307 -8.20 -8.64 -53.43
N ARG A 308 -8.36 -9.94 -53.13
CA ARG A 308 -9.62 -10.48 -52.61
C ARG A 308 -9.86 -10.02 -51.18
N ASP A 309 -8.84 -10.09 -50.34
CA ASP A 309 -8.93 -9.76 -48.92
C ASP A 309 -9.25 -8.26 -48.70
N LEU A 310 -8.65 -7.38 -49.50
CA LEU A 310 -8.89 -5.93 -49.42
C LEU A 310 -10.33 -5.53 -49.81
N LYS A 311 -11.01 -6.35 -50.62
CA LYS A 311 -12.39 -6.10 -51.04
C LYS A 311 -13.39 -6.41 -49.92
N GLU A 312 -13.14 -7.44 -49.13
CA GLU A 312 -14.04 -7.87 -48.04
C GLU A 312 -14.08 -6.87 -46.88
N GLU A 313 -12.96 -6.23 -46.55
CA GLU A 313 -12.90 -5.18 -45.51
C GLU A 313 -13.70 -3.92 -45.87
N CYS A 314 -13.71 -3.57 -47.17
CA CYS A 314 -14.45 -2.40 -47.66
C CYS A 314 -15.97 -2.59 -47.52
N ASP A 315 -16.47 -3.78 -47.83
CA ASP A 315 -17.89 -4.11 -47.70
C ASP A 315 -18.34 -4.15 -46.22
N HIS A 316 -17.47 -4.61 -45.31
CA HIS A 316 -17.75 -4.67 -43.87
C HIS A 316 -17.91 -3.27 -43.23
N CYS A 317 -17.13 -2.30 -43.67
CA CYS A 317 -17.24 -0.92 -43.20
C CYS A 317 -18.54 -0.26 -43.64
N LYS A 318 -19.05 -0.60 -44.83
CA LYS A 318 -20.26 -0.03 -45.41
C LYS A 318 -21.52 -0.44 -44.63
N SER A 319 -21.62 -1.72 -44.24
CA SER A 319 -22.76 -2.23 -43.46
C SER A 319 -22.86 -1.63 -42.06
N ARG A 320 -21.73 -1.31 -41.40
CA ARG A 320 -21.73 -0.67 -40.08
C ARG A 320 -22.30 0.75 -40.11
N LEU A 321 -22.12 1.47 -41.22
CA LEU A 321 -22.61 2.84 -41.36
C LEU A 321 -24.14 2.87 -41.48
N GLU A 322 -24.74 1.94 -42.22
CA GLU A 322 -26.19 1.83 -42.43
C GLU A 322 -26.99 1.56 -41.14
N ILE A 323 -26.43 0.78 -40.21
CA ILE A 323 -27.09 0.45 -38.94
C ILE A 323 -27.23 1.70 -38.04
N LEU A 324 -26.21 2.56 -38.04
CA LEU A 324 -26.21 3.78 -37.21
C LEU A 324 -27.20 4.83 -37.73
N THR A 325 -27.38 4.94 -39.05
CA THR A 325 -28.36 5.86 -39.65
C THR A 325 -29.80 5.42 -39.40
N ALA A 326 -30.08 4.10 -39.39
CA ALA A 326 -31.42 3.59 -39.10
C ALA A 326 -31.87 3.85 -37.65
N SER A 327 -30.94 3.76 -36.68
CA SER A 327 -31.27 3.95 -35.26
C SER A 327 -31.66 5.38 -34.89
N ASN A 328 -31.21 6.39 -35.66
CA ASN A 328 -31.47 7.80 -35.35
C ASN A 328 -32.83 8.31 -35.87
N ALA A 329 -33.47 7.61 -36.82
CA ALA A 329 -34.75 8.03 -37.37
C ALA A 329 -35.92 7.83 -36.39
N HIS A 330 -35.84 6.84 -35.50
CA HIS A 330 -36.95 6.44 -34.61
C HIS A 330 -37.17 7.37 -33.41
N VAL A 331 -36.26 8.31 -33.14
CA VAL A 331 -36.34 9.25 -32.01
C VAL A 331 -37.12 10.52 -32.37
N ALA A 332 -37.25 10.85 -33.66
CA ALA A 332 -37.84 12.11 -34.11
C ALA A 332 -39.38 12.15 -34.11
N GLU A 333 -40.06 11.01 -34.21
CA GLU A 333 -41.53 10.95 -34.41
C GLU A 333 -42.37 11.02 -33.13
N SER A 334 -41.77 10.87 -31.94
CA SER A 334 -42.52 10.81 -30.67
C SER A 334 -42.85 12.18 -30.03
N MET A 335 -42.59 13.30 -30.71
CA MET A 335 -42.47 14.62 -30.08
C MET A 335 -43.70 15.56 -30.23
N ASN A 336 -44.89 15.05 -30.57
CA ASN A 336 -46.06 15.86 -30.94
C ASN A 336 -47.35 15.69 -30.09
N GLY A 337 -47.28 15.29 -28.81
CA GLY A 337 -48.45 15.21 -27.92
C GLY A 337 -48.22 15.85 -26.54
N SER A 338 -49.12 16.77 -26.13
CA SER A 338 -49.23 17.47 -24.83
C SER A 338 -47.91 17.67 -24.06
N ARG A 339 -47.20 18.75 -24.40
CA ARG A 339 -45.91 19.12 -23.82
C ARG A 339 -45.94 19.33 -22.29
N GLU A 340 -47.12 19.55 -21.70
CA GLU A 340 -47.29 19.84 -20.28
C GLU A 340 -47.59 18.58 -19.46
N ASP A 341 -48.45 17.68 -19.96
CA ASP A 341 -48.68 16.37 -19.34
C ASP A 341 -47.46 15.46 -19.44
N THR A 342 -46.72 15.56 -20.55
CA THR A 342 -45.45 14.84 -20.73
C THR A 342 -44.37 15.34 -19.79
N LEU A 343 -44.25 16.65 -19.55
CA LEU A 343 -43.32 17.20 -18.56
C LEU A 343 -43.68 16.78 -17.13
N GLY A 344 -44.97 16.77 -16.77
CA GLY A 344 -45.45 16.29 -15.47
C GLY A 344 -45.20 14.80 -15.24
N ALA A 345 -45.42 13.97 -16.27
CA ALA A 345 -45.13 12.54 -16.22
C ALA A 345 -43.62 12.26 -16.10
N VAL A 346 -42.79 12.95 -16.89
CA VAL A 346 -41.32 12.84 -16.84
C VAL A 346 -40.77 13.32 -15.50
N ALA A 347 -41.32 14.40 -14.92
CA ALA A 347 -40.93 14.87 -13.59
C ALA A 347 -41.27 13.85 -12.49
N LYS A 348 -42.46 13.22 -12.54
CA LYS A 348 -42.83 12.14 -11.62
C LYS A 348 -41.92 10.92 -11.78
N GLU A 349 -41.60 10.54 -13.02
CA GLU A 349 -40.70 9.43 -13.31
C GLU A 349 -39.30 9.68 -12.73
N PHE A 350 -38.75 10.89 -12.95
CA PHE A 350 -37.48 11.29 -12.33
C PHE A 350 -37.55 11.29 -10.80
N GLN A 351 -38.65 11.76 -10.20
CA GLN A 351 -38.82 11.74 -8.76
C GLN A 351 -38.84 10.31 -8.20
N THR A 352 -39.56 9.37 -8.85
CA THR A 352 -39.51 7.95 -8.49
C THR A 352 -38.13 7.34 -8.69
N LYS A 353 -37.42 7.72 -9.76
CA LYS A 353 -36.07 7.21 -10.04
C LYS A 353 -35.06 7.70 -9.00
N ILE A 354 -35.16 8.98 -8.60
CA ILE A 354 -34.36 9.55 -7.51
C ILE A 354 -34.66 8.82 -6.20
N GLN A 355 -35.94 8.58 -5.87
CA GLN A 355 -36.31 7.89 -4.64
C GLN A 355 -35.79 6.44 -4.61
N ASN A 356 -35.89 5.72 -5.74
CA ASN A 356 -35.35 4.38 -5.87
C ASN A 356 -33.83 4.36 -5.72
N LEU A 357 -33.11 5.27 -6.37
CA LEU A 357 -31.66 5.41 -6.25
C LEU A 357 -31.23 5.73 -4.81
N ILE A 358 -31.97 6.59 -4.10
CA ILE A 358 -31.71 6.85 -2.67
C ILE A 358 -31.89 5.57 -1.84
N SER A 359 -32.94 4.79 -2.12
CA SER A 359 -33.21 3.54 -1.41
C SER A 359 -32.16 2.45 -1.68
N GLU A 360 -31.68 2.35 -2.92
CA GLU A 360 -30.59 1.43 -3.31
C GLU A 360 -29.28 1.85 -2.67
N HIS A 361 -28.93 3.14 -2.74
CA HIS A 361 -27.74 3.67 -2.09
C HIS A 361 -27.76 3.46 -0.57
N ALA A 362 -28.93 3.57 0.08
CA ALA A 362 -29.07 3.28 1.51
C ALA A 362 -28.83 1.79 1.82
N LYS A 363 -29.32 0.87 0.97
CA LYS A 363 -29.08 -0.57 1.11
C LYS A 363 -27.61 -0.92 0.88
N ASP A 364 -26.99 -0.37 -0.16
CA ASP A 364 -25.58 -0.58 -0.48
C ASP A 364 -24.70 -0.07 0.66
N ARG A 365 -24.99 1.14 1.19
CA ARG A 365 -24.29 1.68 2.35
C ARG A 365 -24.38 0.75 3.56
N ALA A 366 -25.56 0.19 3.85
CA ALA A 366 -25.74 -0.75 4.95
C ALA A 366 -24.98 -2.08 4.73
N LEU A 367 -24.92 -2.57 3.49
CA LEU A 367 -24.13 -3.76 3.14
C LEU A 367 -22.63 -3.51 3.27
N TYR A 368 -22.13 -2.38 2.78
CA TYR A 368 -20.73 -1.98 2.95
C TYR A 368 -20.37 -1.79 4.42
N GLU A 369 -21.23 -1.15 5.20
CA GLU A 369 -21.00 -0.96 6.63
C GLU A 369 -20.96 -2.31 7.37
N LYS A 370 -21.86 -3.25 7.01
CA LYS A 370 -21.83 -4.62 7.55
C LYS A 370 -20.55 -5.35 7.16
N SER A 371 -20.18 -5.35 5.88
CA SER A 371 -18.93 -5.98 5.41
C SER A 371 -17.70 -5.37 6.08
N THR A 372 -17.71 -4.06 6.31
CA THR A 372 -16.64 -3.35 7.01
C THR A 372 -16.57 -3.82 8.47
N ARG A 373 -17.71 -3.89 9.18
CA ARG A 373 -17.77 -4.41 10.55
C ARG A 373 -17.28 -5.85 10.65
N ASP A 374 -17.69 -6.71 9.71
CA ASP A 374 -17.29 -8.13 9.68
C ASP A 374 -15.78 -8.28 9.42
N LEU A 375 -15.21 -7.49 8.51
CA LEU A 375 -13.75 -7.45 8.27
C LEU A 375 -12.98 -6.95 9.48
N HIS A 376 -13.44 -5.89 10.15
CA HIS A 376 -12.79 -5.39 11.37
C HIS A 376 -12.83 -6.44 12.49
N ALA A 377 -13.97 -7.11 12.69
CA ALA A 377 -14.08 -8.18 13.66
C ALA A 377 -13.11 -9.33 13.35
N ARG A 378 -12.97 -9.70 12.07
CA ARG A 378 -12.03 -10.74 11.64
C ARG A 378 -10.58 -10.34 11.84
N ILE A 379 -10.23 -9.09 11.56
CA ILE A 379 -8.87 -8.56 11.80
C ILE A 379 -8.56 -8.62 13.30
N SER A 380 -9.45 -8.14 14.17
CA SER A 380 -9.24 -8.19 15.62
C SER A 380 -9.11 -9.62 16.16
N GLU A 381 -9.86 -10.58 15.60
CA GLU A 381 -9.73 -12.00 15.95
C GLU A 381 -8.34 -12.55 15.57
N LEU A 382 -7.85 -12.22 14.37
CA LEU A 382 -6.52 -12.63 13.91
C LEU A 382 -5.40 -12.01 14.76
N GLU A 383 -5.48 -10.71 15.05
CA GLU A 383 -4.53 -10.02 15.92
C GLU A 383 -4.48 -10.65 17.33
N GLN A 384 -5.64 -10.99 17.90
CA GLN A 384 -5.71 -11.66 19.19
C GLN A 384 -5.13 -13.08 19.14
N ARG A 385 -5.34 -13.81 18.04
CA ARG A 385 -4.78 -15.16 17.84
C ARG A 385 -3.26 -15.09 17.72
N GLU A 386 -2.72 -14.17 16.93
CA GLU A 386 -1.29 -13.96 16.79
C GLU A 386 -0.65 -13.53 18.11
N GLY A 387 -1.29 -12.61 18.84
CA GLY A 387 -0.86 -12.23 20.18
C GLY A 387 -0.74 -13.42 21.12
N ARG A 388 -1.72 -14.34 21.11
CA ARG A 388 -1.66 -15.59 21.90
C ARG A 388 -0.49 -16.49 21.49
N ILE A 389 -0.27 -16.70 20.20
CA ILE A 389 0.85 -17.52 19.69
C ILE A 389 2.20 -16.94 20.12
N VAL A 390 2.37 -15.62 20.00
CA VAL A 390 3.61 -14.94 20.43
C VAL A 390 3.83 -15.08 21.93
N SER A 391 2.77 -14.91 22.74
CA SER A 391 2.84 -15.11 24.19
C SER A 391 3.19 -16.55 24.56
N GLU A 392 2.62 -17.54 23.87
CA GLU A 392 2.94 -18.96 24.07
C GLU A 392 4.40 -19.27 23.71
N MET A 393 4.89 -18.80 22.56
CA MET A 393 6.29 -18.96 22.15
C MET A 393 7.25 -18.32 23.14
N ARG A 394 6.94 -17.11 23.65
CA ARG A 394 7.74 -16.45 24.69
C ARG A 394 7.76 -17.26 25.98
N ARG A 395 6.61 -17.80 26.40
CA ARG A 395 6.51 -18.65 27.59
C ARG A 395 7.33 -19.92 27.43
N GLU A 396 7.28 -20.56 26.27
CA GLU A 396 8.06 -21.77 25.97
C GLU A 396 9.56 -21.48 25.96
N MET A 397 10.00 -20.41 25.30
CA MET A 397 11.40 -19.98 25.31
C MET A 397 11.90 -19.70 26.73
N ASN A 398 11.13 -18.97 27.55
CA ASN A 398 11.48 -18.70 28.93
C ASN A 398 11.56 -19.99 29.76
N THR A 399 10.65 -20.94 29.53
CA THR A 399 10.67 -22.26 30.19
C THR A 399 11.96 -23.00 29.83
N ARG A 400 12.36 -23.01 28.56
CA ARG A 400 13.60 -23.64 28.08
C ARG A 400 14.86 -22.97 28.64
N ILE A 401 14.85 -21.64 28.79
CA ILE A 401 15.94 -20.91 29.45
C ILE A 401 16.04 -21.33 30.92
N SER A 402 14.93 -21.36 31.66
CA SER A 402 14.91 -21.79 33.06
C SER A 402 15.38 -23.23 33.25
N GLU A 403 15.00 -24.15 32.36
CA GLU A 403 15.49 -25.54 32.37
C GLU A 403 17.01 -25.62 32.12
N MET A 404 17.51 -24.86 31.14
CA MET A 404 18.95 -24.81 30.84
C MET A 404 19.75 -24.20 32.00
N GLU A 405 19.25 -23.13 32.62
CA GLU A 405 19.87 -22.52 33.81
C GLU A 405 19.90 -23.49 34.99
N ALA A 406 18.82 -24.26 35.20
CA ALA A 406 18.76 -25.27 36.25
C ALA A 406 19.78 -26.40 36.02
N GLU A 407 19.91 -26.93 34.79
CA GLU A 407 20.91 -27.96 34.50
C GLU A 407 22.34 -27.40 34.59
N MET A 408 22.58 -26.16 34.15
CA MET A 408 23.87 -25.48 34.34
C MET A 408 24.23 -25.35 35.82
N GLN A 409 23.27 -24.99 36.68
CA GLN A 409 23.49 -24.89 38.12
C GLN A 409 23.78 -26.27 38.74
N LYS A 410 23.10 -27.32 38.26
CA LYS A 410 23.35 -28.70 38.68
C LYS A 410 24.72 -29.22 38.24
N GLN A 411 25.20 -28.84 37.06
CA GLN A 411 26.56 -29.16 36.62
C GLN A 411 27.60 -28.44 37.48
N ARG A 412 27.37 -27.16 37.80
CA ARG A 412 28.23 -26.39 38.72
C ARG A 412 28.28 -27.02 40.11
N SER A 413 27.14 -27.44 40.68
CA SER A 413 27.11 -28.10 41.99
C SER A 413 27.87 -29.43 41.97
N ARG A 414 27.65 -30.27 40.94
CA ARG A 414 28.40 -31.53 40.76
C ARG A 414 29.91 -31.28 40.63
N ALA A 415 30.32 -30.24 39.92
CA ALA A 415 31.74 -29.88 39.79
C ALA A 415 32.35 -29.45 41.13
N ILE A 416 31.62 -28.68 41.92
CA ILE A 416 32.02 -28.31 43.29
C ILE A 416 32.15 -29.56 44.17
N ASP A 417 31.19 -30.49 44.10
CA ASP A 417 31.22 -31.73 44.87
C ASP A 417 32.44 -32.60 44.52
N VAL A 418 32.78 -32.71 43.23
CA VAL A 418 33.97 -33.45 42.76
C VAL A 418 35.26 -32.77 43.25
N VAL A 419 35.33 -31.43 43.20
CA VAL A 419 36.49 -30.71 43.73
C VAL A 419 36.64 -30.94 45.23
N ALA A 420 35.54 -30.85 45.99
CA ALA A 420 35.56 -31.13 47.43
C ALA A 420 35.97 -32.58 47.74
N GLU A 421 35.55 -33.55 46.92
CA GLU A 421 36.01 -34.95 47.03
C GLU A 421 37.51 -35.07 46.77
N LYS A 422 38.04 -34.40 45.74
CA LYS A 422 39.48 -34.39 45.46
C LYS A 422 40.29 -33.67 46.53
N GLU A 423 39.76 -32.62 47.14
CA GLU A 423 40.39 -31.98 48.29
C GLU A 423 40.48 -32.94 49.49
N ARG A 424 39.39 -33.70 49.78
CA ARG A 424 39.42 -34.75 50.81
C ARG A 424 40.45 -35.84 50.51
N GLU A 425 40.47 -36.37 49.28
CA GLU A 425 41.48 -37.38 48.87
C GLU A 425 42.91 -36.84 49.02
N ILE A 426 43.15 -35.57 48.66
CA ILE A 426 44.46 -34.92 48.83
C ILE A 426 44.82 -34.80 50.30
N ASP A 427 43.89 -34.41 51.16
CA ASP A 427 44.15 -34.27 52.59
C ASP A 427 44.36 -35.64 53.27
N GLU A 428 43.66 -36.68 52.83
CA GLU A 428 43.93 -38.07 53.24
C GLU A 428 45.33 -38.50 52.81
N ALA A 429 45.72 -38.27 51.55
CA ALA A 429 47.06 -38.58 51.06
C ALA A 429 48.16 -37.80 51.81
N ARG A 430 47.91 -36.53 52.14
CA ARG A 430 48.80 -35.71 52.98
C ARG A 430 48.91 -36.27 54.39
N SER A 431 47.81 -36.72 54.99
CA SER A 431 47.81 -37.36 56.31
C SER A 431 48.62 -38.66 56.31
N VAL A 432 48.46 -39.50 55.29
CA VAL A 432 49.27 -40.71 55.09
C VAL A 432 50.76 -40.34 54.93
N LEU A 433 51.11 -39.39 54.09
CA LEU A 433 52.50 -38.94 53.93
C LEU A 433 53.08 -38.36 55.23
N ALA A 434 52.31 -37.59 55.99
CA ALA A 434 52.73 -37.05 57.27
C ALA A 434 52.96 -38.18 58.30
N SER A 435 52.17 -39.25 58.27
CA SER A 435 52.40 -40.44 59.10
C SER A 435 53.70 -41.16 58.74
N PHE A 436 54.01 -41.32 57.45
CA PHE A 436 55.30 -41.85 56.98
C PHE A 436 56.49 -40.97 57.38
N HIS A 437 56.35 -39.64 57.29
CA HIS A 437 57.41 -38.71 57.69
C HIS A 437 57.64 -38.73 59.21
N LYS A 438 56.59 -38.96 60.01
CA LYS A 438 56.71 -39.11 61.48
C LYS A 438 57.38 -40.43 61.87
N GLU A 439 57.20 -41.48 61.06
CA GLU A 439 57.91 -42.75 61.20
C GLU A 439 59.40 -42.61 60.82
N GLN A 440 59.71 -41.87 59.74
CA GLN A 440 61.09 -41.63 59.28
C GLN A 440 61.91 -40.72 60.22
N MET A 441 61.27 -39.80 60.94
CA MET A 441 61.92 -38.92 61.95
C MET A 441 62.12 -39.58 63.33
N SER A 442 61.85 -40.89 63.47
CA SER A 442 62.17 -41.67 64.68
C SER A 442 63.52 -42.40 64.61
N ALA A 443 64.30 -42.21 63.54
CA ALA A 443 65.65 -42.74 63.39
C ALA A 443 66.73 -41.62 63.53
N PRO A 444 67.79 -41.80 64.34
CA PRO A 444 68.80 -40.75 64.57
C PRO A 444 69.66 -40.46 63.33
N ALA A 445 69.99 -39.18 63.17
CA ALA A 445 70.63 -38.53 62.02
C ALA A 445 72.06 -38.99 61.68
N ASP A 446 72.45 -38.81 60.41
CA ASP A 446 73.84 -38.52 59.99
C ASP A 446 73.86 -37.59 58.75
N PRO A 447 74.48 -36.39 58.81
CA PRO A 447 74.54 -35.43 57.72
C PRO A 447 75.88 -35.56 56.98
N SER A 448 76.00 -36.53 56.08
CA SER A 448 77.00 -36.44 55.01
C SER A 448 76.61 -37.37 53.87
N GLN A 449 76.05 -36.81 52.80
CA GLN A 449 76.24 -37.20 51.39
C GLN A 449 75.39 -36.26 50.53
N ALA A 450 76.06 -35.21 50.02
CA ALA A 450 75.56 -34.44 48.90
C ALA A 450 75.61 -35.31 47.63
N GLY A 451 74.47 -35.92 47.28
CA GLY A 451 74.27 -36.67 46.04
C GLY A 451 73.29 -35.94 45.13
N LYS A 452 73.85 -35.29 44.10
CA LYS A 452 73.21 -34.70 42.91
C LYS A 452 71.77 -35.18 42.62
N VAL A 453 70.79 -34.28 42.74
CA VAL A 453 69.48 -34.42 42.08
C VAL A 453 69.29 -33.25 41.13
N THR A 454 69.35 -33.57 39.84
CA THR A 454 68.99 -32.71 38.72
C THR A 454 67.51 -32.33 38.80
N LEU A 455 67.23 -31.06 39.11
CA LEU A 455 65.89 -30.47 38.96
C LEU A 455 65.64 -30.19 37.47
N SER A 456 65.06 -31.17 36.76
CA SER A 456 64.48 -30.95 35.45
C SER A 456 63.23 -30.07 35.58
N LYS A 457 63.36 -28.82 35.14
CA LYS A 457 62.29 -27.84 34.97
C LYS A 457 61.33 -28.33 33.87
N ARG A 458 60.34 -29.15 34.22
CA ARG A 458 59.27 -29.54 33.30
C ARG A 458 58.25 -28.40 33.23
N ARG A 459 58.48 -27.49 32.28
CA ARG A 459 57.48 -26.53 31.79
C ARG A 459 56.26 -27.32 31.28
N SER A 460 55.11 -26.79 31.64
CA SER A 460 53.78 -27.10 31.12
C SER A 460 53.78 -27.17 29.59
N PHE A 461 53.27 -28.30 29.08
CA PHE A 461 52.95 -28.49 27.67
C PHE A 461 51.69 -27.67 27.33
N GLU A 462 51.87 -26.55 26.64
CA GLU A 462 50.80 -25.89 25.89
C GLU A 462 50.47 -26.72 24.66
N HIS A 463 49.22 -27.17 24.58
CA HIS A 463 48.64 -27.88 23.46
C HIS A 463 48.35 -26.85 22.35
N LYS A 464 49.34 -26.61 21.47
CA LYS A 464 49.12 -25.92 20.19
C LYS A 464 48.32 -26.85 19.28
N ILE A 465 47.03 -26.53 19.12
CA ILE A 465 46.19 -27.15 18.10
C ILE A 465 46.69 -26.71 16.72
N TYR A 466 47.02 -27.70 15.90
CA TYR A 466 47.43 -27.58 14.52
C TYR A 466 46.32 -26.91 13.68
N ALA A 467 46.61 -25.71 13.18
CA ALA A 467 46.08 -25.27 11.92
C ALA A 467 47.00 -25.83 10.82
N ASN A 468 46.57 -26.87 10.12
CA ASN A 468 47.12 -27.18 8.80
C ASN A 468 46.02 -27.74 7.91
N ARG A 469 45.40 -26.84 7.15
CA ARG A 469 44.49 -27.16 6.05
C ARG A 469 45.30 -26.93 4.76
N THR A 470 45.86 -28.00 4.23
CA THR A 470 46.38 -28.04 2.86
C THR A 470 45.79 -29.28 2.20
N CYS A 471 44.66 -29.09 1.52
CA CYS A 471 44.22 -30.04 0.50
C CYS A 471 44.96 -29.68 -0.79
N SER A 472 46.07 -30.36 -1.03
CA SER A 472 46.56 -30.60 -2.38
C SER A 472 46.04 -31.97 -2.79
N THR A 473 45.08 -31.97 -3.70
CA THR A 473 44.57 -33.14 -4.38
C THR A 473 45.59 -33.51 -5.45
N ASP A 474 46.32 -34.61 -5.27
CA ASP A 474 46.88 -35.39 -6.36
C ASP A 474 47.31 -36.79 -5.91
N GLY A 475 46.89 -37.79 -6.70
CA GLY A 475 47.70 -38.95 -7.03
C GLY A 475 48.00 -40.02 -5.97
N SER A 476 47.29 -41.15 -6.11
CA SER A 476 47.85 -42.51 -6.08
C SER A 476 48.10 -43.23 -4.75
N SER A 477 47.36 -44.33 -4.62
CA SER A 477 47.71 -45.63 -4.01
C SER A 477 48.47 -45.66 -2.68
N VAL A 478 47.71 -45.80 -1.59
CA VAL A 478 48.19 -46.54 -0.41
C VAL A 478 47.09 -47.49 0.06
N SER A 479 47.38 -48.78 -0.09
CA SER A 479 46.67 -49.90 0.51
C SER A 479 46.40 -49.64 1.99
N ILE A 480 45.19 -49.95 2.46
CA ILE A 480 44.84 -49.95 3.88
C ILE A 480 45.19 -51.33 4.46
N PRO A 481 46.15 -51.46 5.39
CA PRO A 481 46.18 -52.58 6.31
C PRO A 481 45.77 -52.11 7.71
N GLY A 482 44.89 -52.89 8.35
CA GLY A 482 44.72 -52.85 9.80
C GLY A 482 43.33 -52.42 10.27
N ALA A 483 42.40 -53.39 10.23
CA ALA A 483 41.36 -53.44 11.24
C ALA A 483 42.03 -53.46 12.63
N ASN A 484 41.76 -52.43 13.45
CA ASN A 484 41.84 -52.36 14.92
C ASN A 484 42.24 -50.96 15.43
N GLU A 485 41.60 -49.90 14.94
CA GLU A 485 41.33 -48.74 15.79
C GLU A 485 39.89 -48.87 16.28
N PRO A 486 39.60 -48.70 17.58
CA PRO A 486 38.23 -48.74 18.08
C PRO A 486 37.48 -47.60 17.39
N ARG A 487 36.63 -47.98 16.42
CA ARG A 487 35.72 -47.09 15.69
C ARG A 487 35.00 -46.25 16.74
N ASN A 488 35.32 -44.96 16.81
CA ASN A 488 34.81 -44.10 17.86
C ASN A 488 33.39 -43.66 17.49
N ILE A 489 32.43 -44.56 17.73
CA ILE A 489 31.01 -44.42 17.40
C ILE A 489 30.44 -43.14 18.02
N PHE A 490 30.93 -42.74 19.19
CA PHE A 490 30.51 -41.50 19.86
C PHE A 490 30.87 -40.25 19.04
N TYR A 491 32.09 -40.16 18.50
CA TYR A 491 32.45 -39.02 17.65
C TYR A 491 31.68 -39.00 16.32
N GLU A 492 31.39 -40.16 15.75
CA GLU A 492 30.61 -40.27 14.51
C GLU A 492 29.14 -39.88 14.75
N GLU A 493 28.55 -40.31 15.85
CA GLU A 493 27.19 -39.92 16.27
C GLU A 493 27.11 -38.42 16.57
N GLU A 494 28.12 -37.86 17.25
CA GLU A 494 28.19 -36.43 17.53
C GLU A 494 28.37 -35.61 16.23
N LEU A 495 29.14 -36.11 15.26
CA LEU A 495 29.25 -35.49 13.94
C LEU A 495 27.91 -35.50 13.20
N LEU A 496 27.21 -36.63 13.18
CA LEU A 496 25.90 -36.76 12.52
C LEU A 496 24.84 -35.88 13.18
N LYS A 497 24.89 -35.73 14.50
CA LYS A 497 24.03 -34.80 15.24
C LYS A 497 24.32 -33.35 14.82
N LYS A 498 25.60 -32.98 14.73
CA LYS A 498 26.01 -31.65 14.24
C LYS A 498 25.59 -31.43 12.79
N GLU A 499 25.74 -32.42 11.91
CA GLU A 499 25.31 -32.34 10.51
C GLU A 499 23.79 -32.13 10.39
N ARG A 500 23.00 -32.80 11.24
CA ARG A 500 21.55 -32.62 11.32
C ARG A 500 21.16 -31.23 11.81
N GLU A 501 21.78 -30.76 12.89
CA GLU A 501 21.59 -29.40 13.41
C GLU A 501 21.93 -28.36 12.33
N LEU A 502 23.03 -28.55 11.58
CA LEU A 502 23.46 -27.67 10.51
C LEU A 502 22.47 -27.67 9.33
N GLN A 503 21.93 -28.83 8.98
CA GLN A 503 20.91 -28.95 7.94
C GLN A 503 19.60 -28.27 8.36
N GLU A 504 19.19 -28.41 9.62
CA GLU A 504 18.02 -27.74 10.17
C GLU A 504 18.20 -26.21 10.15
N VAL A 505 19.36 -25.72 10.61
CA VAL A 505 19.69 -24.28 10.56
C VAL A 505 19.69 -23.74 9.12
N ARG A 506 20.25 -24.49 8.16
CA ARG A 506 20.20 -24.10 6.73
C ARG A 506 18.76 -24.04 6.22
N SER A 507 17.92 -25.01 6.60
CA SER A 507 16.51 -25.03 6.19
C SER A 507 15.72 -23.84 6.74
N VAL A 508 15.95 -23.49 8.01
CA VAL A 508 15.34 -22.33 8.66
C VAL A 508 15.85 -21.04 8.04
N SER A 509 17.16 -20.94 7.76
CA SER A 509 17.74 -19.79 7.07
C SER A 509 17.09 -19.55 5.71
N HIS A 510 16.99 -20.58 4.87
CA HIS A 510 16.34 -20.46 3.56
C HIS A 510 14.85 -20.09 3.67
N HIS A 511 14.15 -20.64 4.65
CA HIS A 511 12.75 -20.29 4.89
C HIS A 511 12.59 -18.83 5.34
N LEU A 512 13.47 -18.33 6.21
CA LEU A 512 13.47 -16.93 6.64
C LEU A 512 13.86 -15.98 5.50
N ASP A 513 14.84 -16.35 4.66
CA ASP A 513 15.21 -15.57 3.47
C ASP A 513 14.03 -15.45 2.49
N TYR A 514 13.27 -16.53 2.31
CA TYR A 514 12.06 -16.52 1.48
C TYR A 514 10.99 -15.60 2.07
N ARG A 515 10.69 -15.74 3.36
CA ARG A 515 9.71 -14.89 4.05
C ARG A 515 10.10 -13.42 4.06
N LEU A 516 11.40 -13.12 4.17
CA LEU A 516 11.90 -11.75 4.09
C LEU A 516 11.59 -11.15 2.72
N ARG A 517 11.88 -11.88 1.63
CA ARG A 517 11.56 -11.41 0.26
C ARG A 517 10.07 -11.21 0.05
N GLU A 518 9.22 -12.09 0.59
CA GLU A 518 7.76 -11.92 0.52
C GLU A 518 7.30 -10.65 1.26
N VAL A 519 7.85 -10.39 2.45
CA VAL A 519 7.54 -9.19 3.24
C VAL A 519 8.02 -7.93 2.53
N GLU A 520 9.24 -7.94 1.98
CA GLU A 520 9.79 -6.83 1.19
C GLU A 520 8.93 -6.54 -0.05
N GLN A 521 8.51 -7.58 -0.78
CA GLN A 521 7.63 -7.43 -1.94
C GLN A 521 6.25 -6.86 -1.54
N ALA A 522 5.66 -7.37 -0.45
CA ALA A 522 4.38 -6.88 0.06
C ALA A 522 4.47 -5.41 0.53
N ALA A 523 5.57 -5.04 1.18
CA ALA A 523 5.83 -3.66 1.60
C ALA A 523 5.97 -2.73 0.39
N LEU A 524 6.72 -3.14 -0.65
CA LEU A 524 6.87 -2.36 -1.87
C LEU A 524 5.54 -2.13 -2.60
N VAL A 525 4.68 -3.15 -2.69
CA VAL A 525 3.35 -3.04 -3.30
C VAL A 525 2.48 -2.04 -2.53
N LYS A 526 2.46 -2.14 -1.19
CA LYS A 526 1.72 -1.19 -0.34
C LYS A 526 2.24 0.24 -0.49
N GLU A 527 3.56 0.43 -0.51
CA GLU A 527 4.17 1.75 -0.71
C GLU A 527 3.75 2.36 -2.06
N LEU A 528 3.76 1.55 -3.13
CA LEU A 528 3.34 2.00 -4.46
C LEU A 528 1.85 2.36 -4.51
N GLU A 529 0.98 1.62 -3.82
CA GLU A 529 -0.44 1.96 -3.67
C GLU A 529 -0.65 3.26 -2.87
N HIS A 530 0.08 3.42 -1.77
CA HIS A 530 0.05 4.65 -0.97
C HIS A 530 0.54 5.85 -1.75
N GLN A 531 1.62 5.70 -2.53
CA GLN A 531 2.15 6.74 -3.40
C GLN A 531 1.13 7.15 -4.46
N LYS A 532 0.46 6.18 -5.12
CA LYS A 532 -0.63 6.46 -6.07
C LYS A 532 -1.77 7.24 -5.43
N LYS A 533 -2.21 6.83 -4.23
CA LYS A 533 -3.28 7.53 -3.50
C LYS A 533 -2.87 8.94 -3.11
N THR A 534 -1.64 9.12 -2.65
CA THR A 534 -1.07 10.42 -2.27
C THR A 534 -0.98 11.34 -3.48
N GLN A 535 -0.53 10.82 -4.62
CA GLN A 535 -0.49 11.57 -5.88
C GLN A 535 -1.90 12.00 -6.30
N ALA A 536 -2.89 11.09 -6.28
CA ALA A 536 -4.27 11.43 -6.63
C ALA A 536 -4.87 12.52 -5.72
N MET A 537 -4.65 12.43 -4.40
CA MET A 537 -5.09 13.48 -3.46
C MET A 537 -4.36 14.80 -3.69
N SER A 538 -3.05 14.77 -3.96
CA SER A 538 -2.26 15.97 -4.26
C SER A 538 -2.73 16.64 -5.55
N GLU A 539 -3.10 15.86 -6.57
CA GLU A 539 -3.70 16.37 -7.81
C GLU A 539 -5.05 17.03 -7.55
N GLU A 540 -5.90 16.43 -6.71
CA GLU A 540 -7.20 17.00 -6.33
C GLU A 540 -7.04 18.30 -5.53
N ILE A 541 -6.13 18.33 -4.56
CA ILE A 541 -5.78 19.55 -3.81
C ILE A 541 -5.32 20.64 -4.77
N THR A 542 -4.45 20.30 -5.73
CA THR A 542 -3.95 21.25 -6.73
C THR A 542 -5.08 21.76 -7.63
N LYS A 543 -6.02 20.90 -8.04
CA LYS A 543 -7.24 21.27 -8.79
C LYS A 543 -8.15 22.19 -7.99
N LEU A 544 -8.33 21.95 -6.70
CA LEU A 544 -9.13 22.80 -5.82
C LEU A 544 -8.46 24.15 -5.57
N GLN A 545 -7.15 24.15 -5.32
CA GLN A 545 -6.35 25.38 -5.15
C GLN A 545 -6.35 26.24 -6.41
N SER A 546 -6.22 25.64 -7.59
CA SER A 546 -6.31 26.36 -8.87
C SER A 546 -7.70 26.94 -9.10
N ARG A 547 -8.78 26.20 -8.81
CA ARG A 547 -10.16 26.72 -8.84
C ARG A 547 -10.38 27.88 -7.87
N LEU A 548 -9.86 27.79 -6.65
CA LEU A 548 -9.98 28.82 -5.63
C LEU A 548 -9.20 30.08 -6.04
N SER A 549 -7.96 29.90 -6.54
CA SER A 549 -7.15 31.00 -7.08
C SER A 549 -7.91 31.74 -8.18
N LEU A 550 -8.53 31.01 -9.12
CA LEU A 550 -9.25 31.58 -10.26
C LEU A 550 -10.53 32.33 -9.86
N LEU A 551 -11.14 31.96 -8.73
CA LEU A 551 -12.28 32.68 -8.14
C LEU A 551 -11.85 33.94 -7.36
N ALA A 552 -10.65 33.95 -6.78
CA ALA A 552 -10.12 35.07 -6.00
C ALA A 552 -9.62 36.22 -6.90
N THR A 553 -9.07 35.91 -8.08
CA THR A 553 -8.54 36.85 -9.07
C THR A 553 -9.61 37.20 -10.11
N GLY A 554 -10.61 38.02 -9.75
CA GLY A 554 -11.74 38.36 -10.63
C GLY A 554 -11.38 38.85 -12.05
N GLY A 555 -10.15 39.32 -12.30
CA GLY A 555 -9.65 39.72 -13.62
C GLY A 555 -9.30 38.55 -14.58
N GLU A 556 -8.97 37.36 -14.08
CA GLU A 556 -8.65 36.19 -14.93
C GLU A 556 -9.89 35.65 -15.65
N MET A 557 -11.07 35.74 -15.01
CA MET A 557 -12.35 35.36 -15.61
C MET A 557 -12.81 36.32 -16.71
N GLU A 558 -12.49 37.61 -16.60
CA GLU A 558 -12.79 38.60 -17.64
C GLU A 558 -11.88 38.42 -18.86
N TYR A 559 -10.60 38.12 -18.63
CA TYR A 559 -9.69 37.70 -19.70
C TYR A 559 -10.18 36.43 -20.41
N LEU A 560 -10.57 35.40 -19.64
CA LEU A 560 -11.10 34.14 -20.17
C LEU A 560 -12.37 34.36 -21.02
N ARG A 561 -13.26 35.25 -20.57
CA ARG A 561 -14.46 35.65 -21.33
C ARG A 561 -14.08 36.33 -22.64
N ASN A 562 -13.11 37.24 -22.63
CA ASN A 562 -12.66 37.95 -23.82
C ASN A 562 -12.02 37.02 -24.86
N ILE A 563 -11.16 36.09 -24.44
CA ILE A 563 -10.55 35.12 -25.36
C ILE A 563 -11.55 34.05 -25.84
N PHE A 564 -12.55 33.69 -25.03
CA PHE A 564 -13.63 32.80 -25.47
C PHE A 564 -14.49 33.43 -26.59
N VAL A 565 -14.80 34.72 -26.47
CA VAL A 565 -15.49 35.45 -27.54
C VAL A 565 -14.64 35.51 -28.82
N GLN A 566 -13.31 35.65 -28.69
CA GLN A 566 -12.40 35.55 -29.84
C GLN A 566 -12.35 34.13 -30.43
N PHE A 567 -12.43 33.08 -29.61
CA PHE A 567 -12.48 31.68 -30.08
C PHE A 567 -13.71 31.41 -30.94
N ILE A 568 -14.89 31.90 -30.52
CA ILE A 568 -16.14 31.74 -31.28
C ILE A 568 -16.08 32.52 -32.61
N ARG A 569 -15.44 33.69 -32.61
CA ARG A 569 -15.34 34.57 -33.79
C ARG A 569 -14.24 34.19 -34.78
N SER A 570 -13.30 33.34 -34.40
CA SER A 570 -12.18 32.96 -35.27
C SER A 570 -12.60 31.81 -36.18
N ASN A 571 -12.26 31.91 -37.48
CA ASN A 571 -12.56 30.88 -38.49
C ASN A 571 -11.35 30.00 -38.85
N ASN A 572 -10.16 30.32 -38.33
CA ASN A 572 -8.93 29.61 -38.61
C ASN A 572 -8.62 28.54 -37.53
N SER A 573 -8.35 27.31 -37.95
CA SER A 573 -8.05 26.18 -37.06
C SER A 573 -6.81 26.42 -36.19
N SER A 574 -5.76 27.04 -36.75
CA SER A 574 -4.53 27.32 -36.00
C SER A 574 -4.75 28.40 -34.93
N THR A 575 -5.53 29.43 -35.24
CA THR A 575 -5.94 30.46 -34.27
C THR A 575 -6.81 29.88 -33.16
N LYS A 576 -7.77 29.01 -33.49
CA LYS A 576 -8.57 28.28 -32.50
C LYS A 576 -7.71 27.43 -31.58
N LYS A 577 -6.75 26.68 -32.11
CA LYS A 577 -5.81 25.87 -31.32
C LYS A 577 -4.97 26.73 -30.37
N ASN A 578 -4.43 27.84 -30.85
CA ASN A 578 -3.64 28.76 -30.02
C ASN A 578 -4.49 29.42 -28.92
N ILE A 579 -5.72 29.82 -29.23
CA ILE A 579 -6.65 30.35 -28.21
C ILE A 579 -7.03 29.24 -27.21
N LEU A 580 -7.25 28.00 -27.67
CA LEU A 580 -7.56 26.86 -26.78
C LEU A 580 -6.40 26.55 -25.82
N LYS A 581 -5.15 26.65 -26.28
CA LYS A 581 -3.96 26.57 -25.42
C LYS A 581 -3.91 27.70 -24.39
N ALA A 582 -4.18 28.93 -24.82
CA ALA A 582 -4.23 30.09 -23.91
C ALA A 582 -5.33 29.94 -22.85
N MET A 583 -6.50 29.44 -23.23
CA MET A 583 -7.60 29.09 -22.32
C MET A 583 -7.19 27.96 -21.36
N GLY A 584 -6.50 26.92 -21.87
CA GLY A 584 -5.99 25.83 -21.04
C GLY A 584 -4.97 26.27 -20.00
N MET A 585 -4.07 27.20 -20.35
CA MET A 585 -3.13 27.81 -19.42
C MET A 585 -3.82 28.70 -18.39
N ALA A 586 -4.77 29.55 -18.82
CA ALA A 586 -5.54 30.41 -17.92
C ALA A 586 -6.39 29.59 -16.92
N LEU A 587 -6.92 28.44 -17.36
CA LEU A 587 -7.66 27.49 -16.51
C LEU A 587 -6.76 26.54 -15.70
N ARG A 588 -5.43 26.64 -15.86
CA ARG A 588 -4.42 25.78 -15.21
C ARG A 588 -4.73 24.28 -15.37
N LEU A 589 -5.06 23.87 -16.60
CA LEU A 589 -5.25 22.46 -16.92
C LEU A 589 -3.97 21.65 -16.64
N SER A 590 -4.15 20.39 -16.26
CA SER A 590 -3.02 19.48 -16.02
C SER A 590 -2.21 19.22 -17.30
N THR A 591 -0.98 18.75 -17.15
CA THR A 591 -0.11 18.38 -18.28
C THR A 591 -0.77 17.36 -19.21
N ASN A 592 -1.52 16.40 -18.65
CA ASN A 592 -2.27 15.40 -19.40
C ASN A 592 -3.41 16.03 -20.22
N GLU A 593 -4.15 16.98 -19.65
CA GLU A 593 -5.23 17.69 -20.35
C GLU A 593 -4.67 18.64 -21.43
N MET A 594 -3.51 19.26 -21.18
CA MET A 594 -2.82 20.10 -22.16
C MET A 594 -2.34 19.28 -23.36
N MET A 595 -1.87 18.04 -23.15
CA MET A 595 -1.49 17.12 -24.24
C MET A 595 -2.67 16.76 -25.15
N VAL A 596 -3.89 16.66 -24.62
CA VAL A 596 -5.10 16.41 -25.43
C VAL A 596 -5.43 17.60 -26.33
N ILE A 597 -5.14 18.82 -25.87
CA ILE A 597 -5.28 20.06 -26.66
C ILE A 597 -4.18 20.15 -27.73
N ASP A 598 -2.98 19.62 -27.46
CA ASP A 598 -1.88 19.57 -28.42
C ASP A 598 -2.09 18.56 -29.54
N ASN A 599 -2.76 17.44 -29.25
CA ASN A 599 -3.02 16.35 -30.20
C ASN A 599 -4.26 16.55 -31.08
N LYS A 600 -5.04 17.61 -30.87
CA LYS A 600 -6.13 18.07 -31.76
C LYS A 600 -5.69 19.24 -32.62
#